data_AF-A0A3G9GAE5-F1
#
_entry.id   AF-A0A3G9GAE5-F1
#
_cell.length_a   1.000
_cell.length_b   1.000
_cell.length_c   1.000
_cell.angle_alpha   90.00
_cell.angle_beta   90.00
_cell.angle_gamma   90.00
#
_symmetry.space_group_name_H-M   'P 1'
#
loop_
_entity.id
_entity.type
_entity.pdbx_description
1 polymer ?
#
loop_
_entity_poly.entity_id
_entity_poly.type
_entity_poly.pdbx_seq_one_letter_code
_entity_poly.pdbx_strand_id
1 'polypeptide(L)'
;MTPDIDRRISRALAGIRQAFRGVLGLTSNGAASQLAQVEGLADEPLPDLELFQQFGFSSNPPPGTAVVVLPLGGKTSHGIIIATENGQFRVQGLAPGETAVFNAFGDTFV
;
A
#
# COMPACT_ATOMS: atom_id res chain seq x y z
N MET A 1 -39.89 11.41 6.09
CA MET A 1 -39.25 10.39 6.97
C MET A 1 -37.87 9.93 6.47
N THR A 2 -37.46 10.20 5.23
CA THR A 2 -36.18 9.79 4.63
C THR A 2 -34.93 10.62 4.99
N PRO A 3 -34.97 11.95 5.22
CA PRO A 3 -33.74 12.75 5.36
C PRO A 3 -32.88 12.44 6.58
N ASP A 4 -33.50 11.97 7.67
CA ASP A 4 -32.77 11.63 8.90
C ASP A 4 -32.03 10.29 8.78
N ILE A 5 -32.62 9.33 8.06
CA ILE A 5 -31.97 8.04 7.74
C ILE A 5 -30.76 8.29 6.85
N ASP A 6 -30.94 9.06 5.77
CA ASP A 6 -29.85 9.38 4.84
C ASP A 6 -28.70 10.08 5.55
N ARG A 7 -29.01 11.05 6.42
CA ARG A 7 -28.00 11.75 7.24
C ARG A 7 -27.22 10.79 8.15
N ARG A 8 -27.90 9.86 8.82
CA ARG A 8 -27.25 8.87 9.70
C ARG A 8 -26.36 7.92 8.91
N ILE A 9 -26.79 7.49 7.73
CA ILE A 9 -26.00 6.65 6.82
C ILE A 9 -24.75 7.41 6.35
N SER A 10 -24.90 8.63 5.85
CA SER A 10 -23.76 9.44 5.38
C SER A 10 -22.73 9.67 6.48
N ARG A 11 -23.17 9.93 7.72
CA ARG A 11 -22.28 10.08 8.87
C ARG A 11 -21.54 8.79 9.20
N ALA A 12 -22.20 7.65 9.14
CA ALA A 12 -21.58 6.36 9.38
C ALA A 12 -20.53 6.05 8.30
N LEU A 13 -20.86 6.25 7.02
CA LEU A 13 -19.95 6.01 5.90
C LEU A 13 -18.75 6.96 5.90
N ALA A 14 -18.94 8.23 6.29
CA ALA A 14 -17.84 9.20 6.38
C ALA A 14 -16.77 8.81 7.43
N GLY A 15 -17.13 7.98 8.41
CA GLY A 15 -16.18 7.44 9.40
C GLY A 15 -15.37 6.24 8.91
N ILE A 16 -15.69 5.68 7.74
CA ILE A 16 -14.98 4.53 7.18
C ILE A 16 -13.89 5.02 6.24
N ARG A 17 -12.63 4.90 6.67
CA ARG A 17 -11.48 5.14 5.80
C ARG A 17 -11.47 4.11 4.69
N GLN A 18 -11.66 4.57 3.45
CA GLN A 18 -11.52 3.76 2.25
C GLN A 18 -10.05 3.46 1.97
N ALA A 19 -9.77 2.44 1.16
CA ALA A 19 -8.42 2.22 0.64
C ALA A 19 -7.93 3.46 -0.13
N PHE A 20 -6.64 3.75 0.01
CA PHE A 20 -6.02 4.93 -0.61
C PHE A 20 -4.61 4.63 -1.09
N ARG A 21 -4.07 5.56 -1.88
CA ARG A 21 -2.68 5.53 -2.34
C ARG A 21 -1.82 6.41 -1.47
N GLY A 22 -0.56 6.01 -1.31
CA GLY A 22 0.47 6.80 -0.65
C GLY A 22 1.83 6.61 -1.29
N VAL A 23 2.84 7.25 -0.71
CA VAL A 23 4.24 7.13 -1.12
C VAL A 23 5.04 6.60 0.05
N LEU A 24 5.82 5.55 -0.20
CA LEU A 24 6.72 4.95 0.78
C LEU A 24 7.91 5.89 1.02
N GLY A 25 8.12 6.27 2.27
CA GLY A 25 9.28 7.05 2.70
C GLY A 25 10.43 6.17 3.15
N LEU A 26 10.16 5.27 4.10
CA LEU A 26 11.17 4.40 4.71
C LEU A 26 10.58 3.04 5.00
N THR A 27 11.42 2.01 5.00
CA THR A 27 11.11 0.68 5.49
C THR A 27 11.95 0.34 6.71
N SER A 28 11.36 -0.37 7.66
CA SER A 28 12.02 -0.93 8.82
C SER A 28 11.87 -2.44 8.78
N ASN A 29 13.00 -3.13 8.78
CA ASN A 29 13.03 -4.59 8.82
C ASN A 29 12.78 -5.06 10.26
N GLY A 30 11.51 -5.09 10.66
CA GLY A 30 11.08 -5.69 11.92
C GLY A 30 11.26 -7.21 11.90
N ALA A 31 11.40 -7.83 13.07
CA ALA A 31 11.76 -9.25 13.21
C ALA A 31 10.68 -10.26 12.78
N ALA A 32 9.44 -9.81 12.51
CA ALA A 32 8.31 -10.70 12.17
C ALA A 32 7.51 -10.27 10.93
N SER A 33 7.39 -8.96 10.70
CA SER A 33 6.75 -8.37 9.52
C SER A 33 7.50 -7.09 9.16
N GLN A 34 7.64 -6.83 7.86
CA GLN A 34 8.31 -5.62 7.39
C GLN A 34 7.38 -4.43 7.59
N LEU A 35 7.88 -3.39 8.25
CA LEU A 35 7.13 -2.16 8.50
C LEU A 35 7.56 -1.08 7.52
N ALA A 36 6.64 -0.17 7.20
CA ALA A 36 6.90 0.95 6.32
C ALA A 36 6.27 2.24 6.87
N GLN A 37 6.99 3.33 6.66
CA GLN A 37 6.47 4.68 6.81
C GLN A 37 5.95 5.15 5.46
N VAL A 38 4.69 5.56 5.44
CA VAL A 38 3.99 6.00 4.23
C VAL A 38 3.46 7.40 4.44
N GLU A 39 3.61 8.23 3.41
CA GLU A 39 2.91 9.49 3.29
C GLU A 39 1.61 9.26 2.51
N GLY A 40 0.48 9.43 3.19
CA GLY A 40 -0.86 9.18 2.66
C GLY A 40 -1.45 10.38 1.92
N LEU A 41 -2.78 10.41 1.81
CA LEU A 41 -3.49 11.54 1.22
C LEU A 41 -3.35 12.80 2.09
N ALA A 42 -3.12 13.95 1.46
CA ALA A 42 -2.91 15.23 2.13
C ALA A 42 -1.78 15.16 3.19
N ASP A 43 -0.69 14.49 2.81
CA ASP A 43 0.56 14.41 3.57
C ASP A 43 0.39 13.80 4.98
N GLU A 44 -0.62 12.93 5.16
CA GLU A 44 -0.87 12.19 6.39
C GLU A 44 0.31 11.24 6.67
N PRO A 45 1.08 11.42 7.76
CA PRO A 45 2.14 10.48 8.09
C PRO A 45 1.54 9.21 8.69
N LEU A 46 1.89 8.08 8.10
CA LEU A 46 1.46 6.75 8.53
C LEU A 46 2.68 5.93 8.94
N PRO A 47 3.05 5.98 10.23
CA PRO A 47 4.12 5.14 10.74
C PRO A 47 3.66 3.69 10.84
N ASP A 48 4.62 2.77 10.71
CA ASP A 48 4.48 1.36 11.07
C ASP A 48 3.35 0.59 10.34
N LEU A 49 3.12 0.91 9.06
CA LEU A 49 2.24 0.09 8.23
C LEU A 49 2.93 -1.22 7.87
N GLU A 50 2.22 -2.33 8.00
CA GLU A 50 2.74 -3.64 7.61
C GLU A 50 2.78 -3.76 6.08
N LEU A 51 3.95 -4.10 5.53
CA LEU A 51 4.10 -4.50 4.14
C LEU A 51 3.77 -5.99 4.02
N PHE A 52 2.53 -6.30 3.64
CA PHE A 52 2.07 -7.67 3.56
C PHE A 52 2.46 -8.30 2.22
N GLN A 53 3.17 -9.43 2.28
CA GLN A 53 3.76 -10.08 1.10
C GLN A 53 3.35 -11.55 0.98
N GLN A 54 3.45 -12.10 -0.22
CA GLN A 54 3.17 -13.51 -0.48
C GLN A 54 4.28 -14.39 0.12
N PHE A 55 3.93 -15.54 0.68
CA PHE A 55 4.92 -16.50 1.17
C PHE A 55 5.87 -16.93 0.06
N GLY A 56 7.18 -16.96 0.34
CA GLY A 56 8.23 -17.23 -0.65
C GLY A 56 8.66 -16.00 -1.46
N PHE A 57 8.04 -14.84 -1.26
CA PHE A 57 8.44 -13.56 -1.83
C PHE A 57 8.69 -12.53 -0.72
N SER A 58 9.84 -11.86 -0.78
CA SER A 58 10.14 -10.72 0.09
C SER A 58 10.81 -9.63 -0.73
N SER A 59 10.31 -8.42 -0.60
CA SER A 59 10.87 -7.25 -1.27
C SER A 59 10.98 -6.09 -0.31
N ASN A 60 12.05 -5.32 -0.47
CA ASN A 60 12.27 -4.09 0.27
C ASN A 60 12.23 -2.90 -0.70
N PRO A 61 11.04 -2.35 -1.01
CA PRO A 61 10.92 -1.32 -2.02
C PRO A 61 11.67 -0.05 -1.59
N PRO A 62 12.37 0.63 -2.51
CA PRO A 62 13.07 1.85 -2.18
C PRO A 62 12.10 3.00 -1.87
N PRO A 63 12.57 4.05 -1.17
CA PRO A 63 11.82 5.30 -1.01
C PRO A 63 11.27 5.85 -2.34
N GLY A 64 10.11 6.49 -2.29
CA GLY A 64 9.41 6.98 -3.47
C GLY A 64 8.54 5.92 -4.17
N THR A 65 8.51 4.69 -3.68
CA THR A 65 7.61 3.64 -4.19
C THR A 65 6.15 3.99 -3.88
N ALA A 66 5.28 3.92 -4.88
CA ALA A 66 3.85 4.10 -4.69
C ALA A 66 3.25 2.87 -3.99
N VAL A 67 2.32 3.09 -3.06
CA VAL A 67 1.68 2.03 -2.29
C VAL A 67 0.17 2.13 -2.34
N VAL A 68 -0.51 0.99 -2.18
CA VAL A 68 -1.93 0.94 -1.84
C VAL A 68 -2.07 0.48 -0.40
N VAL A 69 -2.69 1.32 0.42
CA VAL A 69 -2.98 1.02 1.82
C VAL A 69 -4.44 0.60 1.95
N LEU A 70 -4.66 -0.53 2.60
CA LEU A 70 -5.97 -1.04 2.99
C LEU A 70 -6.19 -0.85 4.50
N PRO A 71 -7.06 0.09 4.92
CA PRO A 71 -7.45 0.24 6.31
C PRO A 71 -8.31 -0.92 6.80
N LEU A 72 -7.81 -1.73 7.72
CA LEU A 72 -8.59 -2.82 8.31
C LEU A 72 -9.62 -2.24 9.29
N GLY A 73 -10.89 -2.59 9.09
CA GLY A 73 -12.00 -2.04 9.89
C GLY A 73 -12.26 -0.54 9.67
N GLY A 74 -11.75 0.04 8.57
CA GLY A 74 -12.00 1.43 8.20
C GLY A 74 -11.20 2.47 9.01
N LYS A 75 -10.09 2.07 9.65
CA LYS A 75 -9.22 2.97 10.43
C LYS A 75 -7.81 2.97 9.88
N THR A 76 -7.23 4.16 9.65
CA THR A 76 -5.87 4.27 9.11
C THR A 76 -4.80 3.72 10.04
N SER A 77 -5.03 3.77 11.36
CA SER A 77 -4.11 3.23 12.38
C SER A 77 -3.92 1.71 12.32
N HIS A 78 -4.72 1.01 11.52
CA HIS A 78 -4.61 -0.43 11.30
C HIS A 78 -4.61 -0.69 9.79
N GLY A 79 -3.74 0.02 9.08
CA GLY A 79 -3.55 -0.14 7.64
C GLY A 79 -2.51 -1.22 7.33
N ILE A 80 -2.75 -1.95 6.25
CA ILE A 80 -1.74 -2.83 5.64
C ILE A 80 -1.47 -2.38 4.21
N ILE A 81 -0.22 -2.46 3.77
CA ILE A 81 0.16 -2.24 2.38
C ILE A 81 -0.07 -3.55 1.64
N ILE A 82 -0.92 -3.50 0.61
CA ILE A 82 -1.31 -4.68 -0.18
C ILE A 82 -0.73 -4.69 -1.59
N ALA A 83 -0.15 -3.56 -2.02
CA ALA A 83 0.51 -3.44 -3.31
C ALA A 83 1.56 -2.33 -3.25
N THR A 84 2.64 -2.55 -4.00
CA THR A 84 3.73 -1.59 -4.20
C THR A 84 3.98 -1.49 -5.70
N GLU A 85 4.24 -0.30 -6.21
CA GLU A 85 4.56 -0.05 -7.62
C GLU A 85 5.63 1.04 -7.71
N ASN A 86 6.67 0.79 -8.50
CA ASN A 86 7.72 1.76 -8.73
C ASN A 86 8.03 1.84 -10.22
N GLY A 87 7.43 2.84 -10.87
CA GLY A 87 7.55 3.02 -12.32
C GLY A 87 8.97 3.24 -12.83
N GLN A 88 9.93 3.60 -11.96
CA GLN A 88 11.34 3.74 -12.36
C GLN A 88 12.01 2.39 -12.62
N PHE A 89 11.61 1.36 -11.87
CA PHE A 89 12.22 0.02 -11.96
C PHE A 89 11.32 -1.00 -12.66
N ARG A 90 10.07 -0.64 -12.92
CA ARG A 90 9.08 -1.53 -13.55
C ARG A 90 9.57 -2.04 -14.91
N VAL A 91 9.64 -3.36 -15.06
CA VAL A 91 9.91 -4.02 -16.34
C VAL A 91 8.77 -3.71 -17.33
N GLN A 92 9.13 -3.26 -18.53
CA GLN A 92 8.19 -2.88 -19.59
C GLN A 92 8.23 -3.91 -20.74
N GLY A 93 7.16 -3.96 -21.53
CA GLY A 93 7.12 -4.79 -22.74
C GLY A 93 6.81 -6.27 -22.56
N LEU A 94 6.36 -6.69 -21.37
CA LEU A 94 5.90 -8.08 -21.14
C LEU A 94 4.72 -8.44 -22.06
N ALA A 95 4.80 -9.61 -22.69
CA ALA A 95 3.70 -10.19 -23.43
C ALA A 95 2.59 -10.70 -22.49
N PRO A 96 1.34 -10.84 -22.96
CA PRO A 96 0.27 -11.40 -22.15
C PRO A 96 0.62 -12.79 -21.60
N GLY A 97 0.67 -12.90 -20.27
CA GLY A 97 0.99 -14.15 -19.55
C GLY A 97 2.42 -14.22 -19.01
N GLU A 98 3.32 -13.33 -19.42
CA GLU A 98 4.67 -13.26 -18.85
C GLU A 98 4.65 -12.63 -17.46
N THR A 99 5.60 -13.04 -16.61
CA THR A 99 5.79 -12.51 -15.25
C THR A 99 7.25 -12.18 -15.07
N ALA A 100 7.56 -11.01 -14.53
CA ALA A 100 8.93 -10.63 -14.20
C ALA A 100 9.12 -10.48 -12.69
N VAL A 101 10.23 -11.00 -12.18
CA VAL A 101 10.78 -10.67 -10.86
C VAL A 101 12.02 -9.83 -11.07
N PHE A 102 12.03 -8.62 -10.51
CA PHE A 102 13.10 -7.65 -10.73
C PHE A 102 13.46 -6.91 -9.44
N ASN A 103 14.64 -6.29 -9.42
CA ASN A 103 15.08 -5.45 -8.31
C ASN A 103 15.64 -4.09 -8.78
N ALA A 104 15.96 -3.22 -7.82
CA ALA A 104 16.48 -1.88 -8.11
C ALA A 104 17.92 -1.86 -8.69
N PHE A 105 18.60 -3.01 -8.71
CA PHE A 105 19.98 -3.15 -9.21
C PHE A 105 20.04 -3.63 -10.67
N GLY A 106 18.89 -3.86 -11.30
CA GLY A 106 18.78 -4.28 -12.69
C GLY A 106 18.70 -5.79 -12.89
N ASP A 107 18.70 -6.60 -11.84
CA ASP A 107 18.45 -8.04 -11.98
C ASP A 107 16.98 -8.24 -12.39
N THR A 108 16.76 -9.11 -13.39
CA THR A 108 15.42 -9.42 -13.91
C THR A 108 15.35 -10.89 -14.31
N PHE A 109 14.30 -11.57 -13.85
CA PHE A 109 13.93 -12.93 -14.23
C PHE A 109 12.54 -12.88 -14.86
N VAL A 110 12.40 -13.34 -16.10
CA VAL A 110 11.13 -13.40 -16.88
C VAL A 110 10.79 -14.84 -17.20
#